data_AF-A0A4V2NJZ0-F1
#
_entry.id   AF-A0A4V2NJZ0-F1
#
_cell.length_a   1.000
_cell.length_b   1.000
_cell.length_c   1.000
_cell.angle_alpha   90.00
_cell.angle_beta   90.00
_cell.angle_gamma   90.00
#
_symmetry.space_group_name_H-M   'P 1'
#
loop_
_entity.id
_entity.type
_entity.pdbx_description
1 polymer ?
#
loop_
_entity_poly.entity_id
_entity_poly.type
_entity_poly.pdbx_seq_one_letter_code
_entity_poly.pdbx_strand_id
1 'polypeptide(L)'
;MRLVLILLALLAALPWPAEAQSRARMPGLRGPHASGAALEAARRFLCPHGGVPQGRGRCAPASGGGMPGGDPDVRGWDRGIAAPTRAQAPCPPGTTASTARAQPGVTRCIAG
;
A
#
# COMPACT_ATOMS: atom_id res chain seq x y z
N MET A 1 -49.73 -11.25 -26.88
CA MET A 1 -48.73 -10.32 -27.49
C MET A 1 -48.62 -8.98 -26.76
N ARG A 2 -49.72 -8.32 -26.36
CA ARG A 2 -49.67 -7.04 -25.59
C ARG A 2 -48.90 -7.12 -24.26
N LEU A 3 -49.02 -8.23 -23.54
CA LEU A 3 -48.37 -8.41 -22.23
C LEU A 3 -46.84 -8.53 -22.35
N VAL A 4 -46.36 -9.12 -23.46
CA VAL A 4 -44.92 -9.22 -23.78
C VAL A 4 -44.33 -7.85 -24.10
N LEU A 5 -45.08 -6.99 -24.80
CA LEU A 5 -44.66 -5.62 -25.09
C LEU A 5 -44.57 -4.74 -23.83
N ILE A 6 -45.48 -4.93 -22.88
CA ILE A 6 -45.45 -4.20 -21.60
C ILE A 6 -44.24 -4.63 -20.75
N LEU A 7 -43.92 -5.93 -20.72
CA LEU A 7 -42.75 -6.44 -20.01
C LEU A 7 -41.42 -5.95 -20.61
N LEU A 8 -41.33 -5.89 -21.94
CA LEU A 8 -40.16 -5.33 -22.64
C LEU A 8 -39.99 -3.83 -22.38
N ALA A 9 -41.08 -3.07 -22.35
CA ALA A 9 -41.03 -1.65 -22.03
C ALA A 9 -40.58 -1.38 -20.59
N LEU A 10 -41.03 -2.22 -19.64
CA LEU A 10 -40.60 -2.14 -18.24
C LEU A 10 -39.11 -2.49 -18.08
N LEU A 11 -38.60 -3.50 -18.78
CA LEU A 11 -37.18 -3.86 -18.75
C LEU A 11 -36.27 -2.77 -19.36
N ALA A 12 -36.73 -2.06 -20.38
CA ALA A 12 -36.00 -0.94 -20.97
C ALA A 12 -35.99 0.32 -20.08
N ALA A 13 -36.92 0.41 -19.12
CA ALA A 13 -37.00 1.52 -18.18
C ALA A 13 -36.21 1.30 -16.88
N LEU A 14 -35.59 0.13 -16.69
CA LEU A 14 -34.69 -0.04 -15.55
C LEU A 14 -33.46 0.87 -15.77
N PRO A 15 -33.16 1.78 -14.83
CA PRO A 15 -31.94 2.56 -14.88
C PRO A 15 -30.77 1.59 -14.80
N TRP A 16 -30.11 1.39 -15.94
CA TRP A 16 -28.84 0.70 -16.03
C TRP A 16 -27.95 1.26 -14.92
N PRO A 17 -27.29 0.44 -14.09
CA PRO A 17 -26.20 0.94 -13.28
C PRO A 17 -25.14 1.34 -14.27
N ALA A 18 -25.18 2.60 -14.71
CA ALA A 18 -23.99 3.26 -15.16
C ALA A 18 -23.07 3.13 -13.97
N GLU A 19 -22.14 2.16 -14.03
CA GLU A 19 -20.90 2.23 -13.28
C GLU A 19 -20.37 3.61 -13.60
N ALA A 20 -20.70 4.54 -12.70
CA ALA A 20 -20.06 5.81 -12.60
C ALA A 20 -18.61 5.44 -12.33
N GLN A 21 -17.86 5.26 -13.42
CA GLN A 21 -16.42 5.45 -13.46
C GLN A 21 -16.24 6.87 -12.99
N SER A 22 -16.27 7.01 -11.67
CA SER A 22 -15.75 8.10 -10.90
C SER A 22 -14.23 8.00 -11.07
N ARG A 23 -13.78 8.26 -12.31
CA ARG A 23 -12.58 9.06 -12.48
C ARG A 23 -12.91 10.34 -11.76
N ALA A 24 -12.53 10.38 -10.49
CA ALA A 24 -12.34 11.62 -9.77
C ALA A 24 -11.40 12.44 -10.64
N ARG A 25 -11.99 13.27 -11.51
CA ARG A 25 -11.32 14.34 -12.20
C ARG A 25 -11.07 15.34 -11.08
N MET A 26 -10.01 15.10 -10.33
CA MET A 26 -9.52 16.00 -9.29
C MET A 26 -9.43 17.38 -9.93
N PRO A 27 -10.28 18.35 -9.53
CA PRO A 27 -10.16 19.70 -10.01
C PRO A 27 -8.85 20.24 -9.43
N GLY A 28 -7.83 20.42 -10.28
CA GLY A 28 -6.56 21.01 -9.84
C GLY A 28 -5.28 20.47 -10.49
N LEU A 29 -5.34 19.36 -11.23
CA LEU A 29 -4.14 18.79 -11.88
C LEU A 29 -3.86 19.31 -13.30
N ARG A 30 -4.49 20.42 -13.70
CA ARG A 30 -4.15 21.15 -14.92
C ARG A 30 -3.80 22.59 -14.58
N GLY A 31 -2.58 22.79 -14.12
CA GLY A 31 -2.00 24.12 -13.94
C GLY A 31 -0.51 24.05 -13.63
N PRO A 32 0.32 24.98 -14.15
CA PRO A 32 1.76 25.06 -13.90
C PRO A 32 2.14 25.47 -12.46
N HIS A 33 1.19 25.44 -11.52
CA HIS A 33 1.39 25.79 -10.11
C HIS A 33 0.76 24.72 -9.21
N ALA A 34 1.32 23.52 -9.21
CA ALA A 34 1.15 22.66 -8.04
C ALA A 34 1.77 23.41 -6.86
N SER A 35 0.95 23.86 -5.91
CA SER A 35 1.45 24.56 -4.74
C SER A 35 2.48 23.68 -4.03
N GLY A 36 3.52 24.27 -3.45
CA GLY A 36 4.56 23.50 -2.75
C GLY A 36 3.97 22.55 -1.69
N ALA A 37 2.87 22.96 -1.05
CA ALA A 37 2.12 22.13 -0.12
C ALA A 37 1.48 20.89 -0.78
N ALA A 38 0.93 21.02 -1.99
CA ALA A 38 0.37 19.87 -2.73
C ALA A 38 1.47 18.90 -3.17
N LEU A 39 2.63 19.40 -3.60
CA LEU A 39 3.79 18.56 -3.93
C LEU A 39 4.34 17.85 -2.70
N GLU A 40 4.41 18.53 -1.56
CA GLU A 40 4.85 17.95 -0.29
C GLU A 40 3.87 16.89 0.24
N ALA A 41 2.56 17.14 0.13
CA ALA A 41 1.53 16.17 0.47
C ALA A 41 1.62 14.91 -0.43
N ALA A 42 1.78 15.10 -1.74
CA ALA A 42 1.98 14.00 -2.68
C ALA A 42 3.27 13.22 -2.37
N ARG A 43 4.35 13.90 -2.00
CA ARG A 43 5.62 13.27 -1.59
C ARG A 43 5.45 12.38 -0.37
N ARG A 44 4.76 12.85 0.68
CA ARG A 44 4.50 12.06 1.89
C ARG A 44 3.58 10.88 1.66
N PHE A 45 2.59 11.04 0.79
CA PHE A 45 1.70 9.94 0.42
C PHE A 45 2.44 8.85 -0.35
N LEU A 46 3.27 9.23 -1.33
CA LEU A 46 4.00 8.29 -2.16
C LEU A 46 5.22 7.68 -1.45
N CYS A 47 5.84 8.41 -0.52
CA CYS A 47 7.02 8.00 0.23
C CYS A 47 6.85 8.31 1.74
N PRO A 48 6.10 7.47 2.48
CA PRO A 48 5.74 7.73 3.87
C PRO A 48 6.93 7.74 4.84
N HIS A 49 8.03 7.08 4.48
CA HIS A 49 9.27 7.03 5.27
C HIS A 49 10.30 8.11 4.85
N GLY A 50 9.88 9.10 4.05
CA GLY A 50 10.76 10.12 3.50
C GLY A 50 11.35 9.77 2.13
N GLY A 51 12.05 10.72 1.53
CA GLY A 51 12.59 10.61 0.18
C GLY A 51 11.76 11.33 -0.88
N VAL A 52 12.06 11.06 -2.16
CA VAL A 52 11.36 11.60 -3.33
C VAL A 52 10.86 10.44 -4.21
N PRO A 53 9.61 10.48 -4.69
CA PRO A 53 9.07 9.44 -5.54
C PRO A 53 9.84 9.38 -6.86
N GLN A 54 10.24 8.16 -7.23
CA GLN A 54 10.76 7.81 -8.54
C GLN A 54 9.77 6.87 -9.26
N GLY A 55 9.92 6.75 -10.58
CA GLY A 55 9.09 5.86 -11.37
C GLY A 55 9.07 4.42 -10.82
N ARG A 56 7.95 3.71 -11.03
CA ARG A 56 7.72 2.32 -10.59
C ARG A 56 7.61 2.12 -9.07
N GLY A 57 7.08 3.11 -8.35
CA GLY A 57 6.78 2.99 -6.91
C GLY A 57 8.03 2.92 -6.03
N ARG A 58 9.16 3.43 -6.50
CA ARG A 58 10.41 3.49 -5.73
C ARG A 58 10.57 4.88 -5.13
N CYS A 59 11.19 4.98 -3.96
CA CYS A 59 11.56 6.25 -3.34
C CYS A 59 13.07 6.39 -3.36
N ALA A 60 13.58 7.52 -3.84
CA ALA A 60 14.99 7.88 -3.73
C ALA A 60 15.23 8.69 -2.45
N PRO A 61 16.42 8.61 -1.86
CA PRO A 61 16.79 9.50 -0.75
C PRO A 61 16.64 10.96 -1.19
N ALA A 62 16.05 11.79 -0.35
CA ALA A 62 15.99 13.23 -0.62
C ALA A 62 17.43 13.76 -0.66
N SER A 63 17.74 14.64 -1.61
CA SER A 63 19.09 15.16 -1.87
C SER A 63 19.72 15.92 -0.68
N GLY A 64 18.98 16.13 0.40
CA GLY A 64 19.51 16.46 1.73
C GLY A 64 19.86 15.17 2.47
N GLY A 65 21.10 14.72 2.31
CA GLY A 65 21.61 13.47 2.87
C GLY A 65 21.42 13.36 4.38
N GLY A 66 20.40 12.62 4.77
CA GLY A 66 20.44 11.83 5.98
C GLY A 66 20.65 10.38 5.55
N MET A 67 21.81 9.80 5.87
CA MET A 67 21.92 8.35 6.00
C MET A 67 20.71 7.88 6.84
N PRO A 68 20.00 6.77 6.50
CA PRO A 68 19.08 6.17 7.48
C PRO A 68 19.90 5.87 8.75
N GLY A 69 19.67 6.63 9.82
CA GLY A 69 20.51 6.67 11.03
C GLY A 69 21.23 8.00 11.34
N GLY A 70 21.06 9.03 10.51
CA GLY A 70 21.62 10.37 10.73
C GLY A 70 20.83 11.23 11.73
N ASP A 71 19.58 10.85 12.00
CA ASP A 71 18.75 11.49 13.03
C ASP A 71 19.39 11.27 14.41
N PRO A 72 19.83 12.33 15.10
CA PRO A 72 20.43 12.20 16.43
C PRO A 72 19.47 11.57 17.44
N ASP A 73 18.16 11.73 17.28
CA ASP A 73 17.14 11.15 18.17
C ASP A 73 16.98 9.65 17.97
N VAL A 74 17.39 9.14 16.80
CA VAL A 74 17.38 7.72 16.47
C VAL A 74 18.76 7.09 16.76
N ARG A 75 19.82 7.88 16.95
CA ARG A 75 21.18 7.34 17.08
C ARG A 75 21.33 6.44 18.32
N GLY A 76 21.47 5.14 18.10
CA GLY A 76 21.62 4.15 19.17
C GLY A 76 20.31 3.52 19.65
N TRP A 77 19.20 3.70 18.92
CA TRP A 77 17.96 2.94 19.16
C TRP A 77 18.17 1.41 19.14
N ASP A 78 19.20 0.97 18.42
CA ASP A 78 19.61 -0.41 18.23
C ASP A 78 20.59 -0.93 19.30
N ARG A 79 21.05 -0.07 20.22
CA ARG A 79 21.96 -0.50 21.31
C ARG A 79 21.24 -1.51 22.21
N GLY A 80 21.80 -2.71 22.30
CA GLY A 80 21.27 -3.80 23.12
C GLY A 80 20.29 -4.72 22.40
N ILE A 81 19.91 -4.41 21.15
CA ILE A 81 19.19 -5.37 20.31
C ILE A 81 20.22 -6.41 19.83
N ALA A 82 19.92 -7.69 20.05
CA ALA A 82 20.76 -8.77 19.57
C ALA A 82 20.87 -8.71 18.03
N ALA A 83 22.04 -9.07 17.50
CA ALA A 83 22.21 -9.18 16.06
C ALA A 83 21.13 -10.10 15.46
N PRO A 84 20.55 -9.75 14.30
CA PRO A 84 19.50 -10.57 13.69
C PRO A 84 20.06 -11.96 13.39
N THR A 85 19.52 -12.97 14.08
CA THR A 85 19.89 -14.36 13.83
C THR A 85 19.01 -14.92 12.73
N ARG A 86 19.57 -15.80 11.88
CA ARG A 86 18.75 -16.58 10.92
C ARG A 86 18.09 -17.79 11.57
N ALA A 87 18.30 -18.00 12.87
CA ALA A 87 17.68 -19.08 13.62
C ALA A 87 16.25 -18.66 13.97
N GLN A 88 15.29 -19.47 13.56
CA GLN A 88 13.90 -19.26 13.92
C GLN A 88 13.65 -19.81 15.32
N ALA A 89 12.96 -19.04 16.16
CA ALA A 89 12.58 -19.50 17.49
C ALA A 89 11.67 -20.75 17.38
N PRO A 90 11.70 -21.65 18.39
CA PRO A 90 10.80 -22.79 18.43
C PRO A 90 9.33 -22.36 18.37
N CYS A 91 8.47 -23.18 17.77
CA CYS A 91 7.04 -22.94 17.78
C CYS A 91 6.48 -23.01 19.22
N PRO A 92 5.55 -22.12 19.59
CA PRO A 92 4.94 -22.15 20.92
C PRO A 92 4.15 -23.45 21.15
N PRO A 93 3.91 -23.83 22.42
CA PRO A 93 3.08 -25.00 22.75
C PRO A 93 1.71 -24.96 22.06
N GLY A 94 1.22 -26.11 21.60
CA GLY A 94 -0.04 -26.22 20.87
C GLY A 94 0.04 -25.83 19.39
N THR A 95 1.24 -25.62 18.86
CA THR A 95 1.46 -25.33 17.43
C THR A 95 2.53 -26.23 16.82
N THR A 96 2.44 -26.46 15.52
CA THR A 96 3.35 -27.30 14.72
C THR A 96 4.04 -26.47 13.65
N ALA A 97 5.33 -26.72 13.45
CA ALA A 97 6.10 -26.09 12.39
C ALA A 97 5.64 -26.61 11.02
N SER A 98 5.34 -25.70 10.09
CA SER A 98 4.91 -26.01 8.73
C SER A 98 5.54 -25.04 7.74
N THR A 99 6.03 -25.54 6.60
CA THR A 99 6.57 -24.69 5.53
C THR A 99 5.44 -23.88 4.87
N ALA A 100 5.63 -22.58 4.71
CA ALA A 100 4.70 -21.72 4.02
C ALA A 100 4.65 -22.08 2.52
N ARG A 101 3.48 -22.48 2.02
CA ARG A 101 3.31 -22.88 0.60
C ARG A 101 3.69 -21.76 -0.37
N ALA A 102 3.44 -20.50 0.02
CA ALA A 102 3.70 -19.34 -0.82
C ALA A 102 5.18 -18.91 -0.85
N GLN A 103 6.00 -19.37 0.11
CA GLN A 103 7.42 -19.00 0.21
C GLN A 103 8.25 -20.18 0.72
N PRO A 104 8.88 -20.94 -0.19
CA PRO A 104 9.81 -21.99 0.19
C PRO A 104 10.91 -21.46 1.11
N GLY A 105 11.19 -22.18 2.20
CA GLY A 105 12.19 -21.79 3.20
C GLY A 105 11.67 -20.91 4.33
N VAL A 106 10.39 -20.51 4.32
CA VAL A 106 9.75 -19.83 5.45
C VAL A 106 8.94 -20.85 6.27
N THR A 107 9.30 -21.02 7.54
CA THR A 107 8.51 -21.84 8.47
C THR A 107 7.50 -20.96 9.19
N ARG A 108 6.29 -21.48 9.40
CA ARG A 108 5.24 -20.87 10.22
C ARG A 108 4.73 -21.88 11.23
N CYS A 109 4.26 -21.40 12.37
CA CYS A 109 3.59 -22.23 13.34
C CYS A 109 2.10 -22.26 13.02
N ILE A 110 1.53 -23.45 12.87
CA ILE A 110 0.09 -23.67 12.65
C ILE A 110 -0.51 -24.32 13.90
N ALA A 111 -1.76 -24.01 14.22
CA ALA A 111 -2.46 -24.71 15.30
C ALA A 111 -2.55 -26.21 14.97
N GLY A 112 -2.17 -27.04 15.94
CA GLY A 112 -2.17 -28.50 15.85
C GLY A 112 -3.42 -29.12 16.48
#